data_AF-A0A140DVG2-F1
#
_entry.id   AF-A0A140DVG2-F1
#
_cell.length_a   1.000
_cell.length_b   1.000
_cell.length_c   1.000
_cell.angle_alpha   90.00
_cell.angle_beta   90.00
_cell.angle_gamma   90.00
#
_symmetry.space_group_name_H-M   'P 1'
#
loop_
_entity.id
_entity.type
_entity.pdbx_description
1 polymer ?
#
loop_
_entity_poly.entity_id
_entity_poly.type
_entity_poly.pdbx_seq_one_letter_code
_entity_poly.pdbx_strand_id
1 'polypeptide(L)' 'MKTQTDYNKDYRKKAGIISKSFTLNKALCDDFKAACDAAGVGQAATISAFMKDFIAKHPVK' A
#
# COMPACT_ATOMS: atom_id res chain seq x y z
N MET A 1 -23.99 19.30 1.32
CA MET A 1 -23.41 18.40 2.35
C MET A 1 -22.27 17.64 1.70
N LYS A 2 -21.03 17.77 2.20
CA LYS A 2 -19.89 17.01 1.65
C LYS A 2 -20.09 15.52 1.92
N THR A 3 -19.78 14.68 0.94
CA THR A 3 -19.91 13.22 1.07
C THR A 3 -18.70 12.64 1.79
N GLN A 4 -18.82 11.43 2.35
CA GLN A 4 -17.68 10.70 2.93
C GLN A 4 -16.52 10.55 1.91
N THR A 5 -16.86 10.46 0.62
CA THR A 5 -15.91 10.40 -0.48
C THR A 5 -15.09 11.69 -0.61
N ASP A 6 -15.70 12.86 -0.41
CA ASP A 6 -15.01 14.15 -0.48
C ASP A 6 -14.03 14.32 0.69
N TYR A 7 -14.43 13.93 1.90
CA TYR A 7 -13.52 13.94 3.07
C TYR A 7 -12.34 13.00 2.89
N ASN A 8 -12.56 11.80 2.35
CA ASN A 8 -11.49 10.85 2.05
C ASN A 8 -10.51 11.37 1.00
N LYS A 9 -11.01 12.10 -0.03
CA LYS A 9 -10.15 12.76 -1.03
C LYS A 9 -9.31 13.87 -0.41
N ASP A 10 -9.93 14.74 0.40
CA ASP A 10 -9.25 15.85 1.08
C ASP A 10 -8.14 15.33 2.02
N TYR A 11 -8.41 14.26 2.77
CA TYR A 11 -7.43 13.61 3.66
C TYR A 11 -6.25 13.01 2.87
N ARG A 12 -6.52 12.19 1.86
CA ARG A 12 -5.49 11.54 1.06
C ARG A 12 -4.57 12.55 0.37
N LYS A 13 -5.14 13.66 -0.11
CA LYS A 13 -4.38 14.78 -0.70
C LYS A 13 -3.45 15.43 0.33
N LYS A 14 -3.96 15.72 1.53
CA LYS A 14 -3.15 16.31 2.62
C LYS A 14 -2.04 15.38 3.11
N ALA A 15 -2.30 14.07 3.16
CA ALA A 15 -1.34 13.07 3.62
C ALA A 15 -0.38 12.57 2.52
N GLY A 16 -0.47 13.10 1.28
CA GLY A 16 0.37 12.66 0.16
C GLY A 16 0.10 11.22 -0.30
N ILE A 17 -1.05 10.63 0.05
CA ILE A 17 -1.37 9.23 -0.23
C ILE A 17 -1.92 9.12 -1.66
N ILE A 18 -1.10 8.54 -2.54
CA ILE A 18 -1.48 8.21 -3.91
C ILE A 18 -1.85 6.72 -4.03
N SER A 19 -2.79 6.40 -4.92
CA SER A 19 -3.00 5.01 -5.36
C SER A 19 -2.18 4.79 -6.62
N LYS A 20 -1.17 3.92 -6.53
CA LYS A 20 -0.49 3.36 -7.70
C LYS A 20 -0.96 1.91 -7.89
N SER A 21 -1.41 1.60 -9.10
CA SER A 21 -1.78 0.25 -9.50
C SER A 21 -0.60 -0.43 -10.20
N PHE A 22 -0.30 -1.65 -9.80
CA PHE A 22 0.67 -2.53 -10.47
C PHE A 22 -0.09 -3.73 -11.05
N THR A 23 0.35 -4.21 -12.21
CA THR A 23 -0.14 -5.49 -12.75
C THR A 23 0.69 -6.61 -12.14
N LEU A 24 0.05 -7.51 -11.40
CA LEU A 24 0.69 -8.62 -10.69
C LEU A 24 -0.03 -9.93 -11.01
N ASN A 25 0.67 -11.05 -10.82
CA ASN A 25 0.06 -12.37 -10.96
C ASN A 25 -0.99 -12.58 -9.84
N LYS A 26 -2.18 -13.07 -10.21
CA LYS A 26 -3.26 -13.32 -9.26
C LYS A 26 -2.86 -14.29 -8.15
N ALA A 27 -2.24 -15.42 -8.48
CA ALA A 27 -1.86 -16.44 -7.50
C ALA A 27 -0.90 -15.86 -6.44
N LEU A 28 0.06 -15.03 -6.89
CA LEU A 28 0.98 -14.34 -5.99
C LEU A 28 0.24 -13.38 -5.05
N CYS A 29 -0.75 -12.63 -5.54
CA CYS A 29 -1.55 -11.73 -4.71
C CYS A 29 -2.40 -12.49 -3.68
N ASP A 30 -2.96 -13.63 -4.08
CA ASP A 30 -3.78 -14.48 -3.20
C ASP A 30 -2.93 -15.10 -2.09
N ASP A 31 -1.74 -15.62 -2.42
CA ASP A 31 -0.79 -16.16 -1.44
C ASP A 31 -0.27 -15.07 -0.50
N PHE A 32 0.06 -13.89 -1.03
CA PHE A 32 0.48 -12.75 -0.23
C PHE A 32 -0.62 -12.30 0.74
N LYS A 33 -1.87 -12.30 0.29
CA LYS A 33 -3.03 -12.02 1.14
C LYS A 33 -3.12 -13.02 2.28
N ALA A 34 -3.09 -14.32 1.98
CA ALA A 34 -3.17 -15.38 2.99
C ALA A 34 -2.03 -15.28 4.01
N ALA A 35 -0.81 -14.99 3.56
CA ALA A 35 0.34 -14.79 4.43
C ALA A 35 0.19 -13.56 5.34
N CYS A 36 -0.31 -12.43 4.81
CA CYS A 36 -0.59 -11.24 5.60
C CYS A 36 -1.67 -11.49 6.66
N ASP A 37 -2.75 -12.17 6.27
CA ASP A 37 -3.87 -12.50 7.16
C ASP A 37 -3.39 -13.46 8.28
N ALA A 38 -2.56 -14.46 7.96
CA ALA A 38 -1.97 -15.37 8.95
C ALA A 38 -0.99 -14.67 9.92
N ALA A 39 -0.24 -13.67 9.43
CA ALA A 39 0.68 -12.88 10.24
C ALA A 39 -0.01 -11.73 11.01
N GLY A 40 -1.32 -11.51 10.80
CA GLY A 40 -2.07 -10.42 11.43
C GLY A 40 -1.66 -9.02 10.98
N VAL A 41 -1.11 -8.89 9.77
CA VAL A 41 -0.60 -7.62 9.22
C VAL A 41 -1.40 -7.19 7.99
N GLY A 42 -1.48 -5.89 7.75
CA GLY A 42 -2.14 -5.35 6.56
C GLY A 42 -1.25 -5.39 5.32
N GLN A 43 -1.77 -5.85 4.18
CA GLN A 43 -1.05 -5.90 2.90
C GLN A 43 -0.35 -4.59 2.54
N ALA A 44 -1.04 -3.45 2.69
CA ALA A 44 -0.48 -2.14 2.38
C ALA A 44 0.69 -1.77 3.31
N ALA A 45 0.62 -2.13 4.59
CA ALA A 45 1.70 -1.89 5.55
C ALA A 45 2.92 -2.74 5.22
N THR A 46 2.71 -4.02 4.89
CA THR A 46 3.75 -4.95 4.47
C THR A 46 4.44 -4.48 3.19
N ILE A 47 3.68 -4.08 2.16
CA ILE A 47 4.25 -3.50 0.92
C ILE A 47 5.02 -2.21 1.22
N SER A 48 4.49 -1.35 2.10
CA SER A 48 5.17 -0.10 2.47
C SER A 48 6.50 -0.36 3.18
N ALA A 49 6.57 -1.39 4.01
CA ALA A 49 7.81 -1.82 4.65
C ALA A 49 8.82 -2.33 3.60
N PHE A 50 8.38 -3.21 2.69
CA PHE A 50 9.23 -3.67 1.58
C PHE A 50 9.75 -2.53 0.71
N MET A 51 8.92 -1.53 0.39
CA MET A 51 9.35 -0.35 -0.37
C MET A 51 10.42 0.45 0.37
N LYS A 52 10.25 0.69 1.68
CA LYS A 52 11.24 1.42 2.50
C LYS A 52 12.56 0.66 2.58
N ASP A 53 12.50 -0.64 2.83
CA ASP A 53 13.67 -1.51 2.87
C ASP A 53 14.42 -1.51 1.53
N PHE A 54 13.68 -1.55 0.42
CA PHE A 54 14.26 -1.52 -0.91
C PHE A 54 14.94 -0.17 -1.20
N ILE A 55 14.30 0.95 -0.85
CA ILE A 55 14.88 2.29 -1.00
C ILE A 55 16.14 2.45 -0.14
N ALA A 56 16.12 1.94 1.10
CA ALA A 56 17.27 1.99 1.99
C ALA A 56 18.47 1.20 1.45
N LYS A 57 18.21 0.06 0.80
CA LYS A 57 19.25 -0.76 0.15
C LYS A 57 19.76 -0.17 -1.17
N HIS A 58 18.93 0.63 -1.85
CA HIS A 58 19.24 1.22 -3.15
C HIS A 58 19.02 2.75 -3.14
N PRO A 59 19.87 3.50 -2.41
CA PRO A 59 19.75 4.95 -2.35
C PRO A 59 19.99 5.54 -3.74
N VAL A 60 19.04 6.35 -4.20
CA VAL A 60 19.20 7.16 -5.41
C VAL A 60 20.14 8.32 -5.06
N LYS A 61 21.25 8.45 -5.81
CA LYS A 61 22.22 9.56 -5.68
C LYS A 61 21.64 10.87 -6.19
#